data_AF-A0A6B2TCL8-F1
#
_entry.id   AF-A0A6B2TCL8-F1
#
_cell.length_a   1.000
_cell.length_b   1.000
_cell.length_c   1.000
_cell.angle_alpha   90.00
_cell.angle_beta   90.00
_cell.angle_gamma   90.00
#
_symmetry.space_group_name_H-M   'P 1'
#
loop_
_entity.id
_entity.type
_entity.pdbx_description
1 polymer ?
#
loop_
_entity_poly.entity_id
_entity_poly.type
_entity_poly.pdbx_seq_one_letter_code
_entity_poly.pdbx_strand_id
1 'polypeptide(L)'
;GMDTPQVTPDMLAVDFADCDAWFGPADDGGFWALGLADPEPGLLRGVPMSTPATGTVQRARLVAAGLRVRDLPRLRDVDTAA
;
A
#
# COMPACT_ATOMS: atom_id res chain seq x y z
N GLY A 1 6.21 -5.08 2.31
CA GLY A 1 6.63 -5.64 3.59
C GLY A 1 7.78 -6.60 3.34
N MET A 2 8.35 -7.20 4.40
CA MET A 2 9.26 -8.33 4.23
C MET A 2 8.50 -9.65 4.03
N ASP A 3 7.19 -9.64 4.28
CA ASP A 3 6.33 -10.84 4.38
C ASP A 3 5.56 -11.15 3.08
N THR A 4 5.91 -10.50 1.98
CA THR A 4 5.29 -10.67 0.67
C THR A 4 6.31 -11.23 -0.34
N PRO A 5 6.67 -12.53 -0.27
CA PRO A 5 7.75 -13.12 -1.08
C PRO A 5 7.47 -13.14 -2.59
N GLN A 6 6.23 -12.85 -2.99
CA GLN A 6 5.79 -12.75 -4.39
C GLN A 6 6.19 -11.42 -5.05
N VAL A 7 6.71 -10.46 -4.27
CA VAL A 7 7.18 -9.17 -4.80
C VAL A 7 8.35 -9.41 -5.75
N THR A 8 8.19 -9.01 -7.00
CA THR A 8 9.26 -8.98 -7.99
C THR A 8 9.77 -7.56 -8.17
N PRO A 9 11.02 -7.37 -8.66
CA PRO A 9 11.54 -6.04 -8.98
C PRO A 9 10.65 -5.28 -9.96
N ASP A 10 10.05 -5.96 -10.94
CA ASP A 10 9.16 -5.34 -11.93
C ASP A 10 7.89 -4.75 -11.29
N MET A 11 7.42 -5.31 -10.17
CA MET A 11 6.27 -4.76 -9.43
C MET A 11 6.63 -3.47 -8.68
N LEU A 12 7.91 -3.18 -8.50
CA LEU A 12 8.43 -1.97 -7.85
C LEU A 12 9.00 -0.96 -8.84
N ALA A 13 9.18 -1.35 -10.11
CA ALA A 13 9.60 -0.50 -11.22
C ALA A 13 8.43 0.37 -11.71
N VAL A 14 7.93 1.21 -10.81
CA VAL A 14 6.78 2.09 -11.06
C VAL A 14 7.24 3.53 -11.25
N ASP A 15 6.60 4.25 -12.17
CA ASP A 15 6.75 5.70 -12.30
C ASP A 15 5.60 6.43 -11.60
N PHE A 16 5.79 7.73 -11.38
CA PHE A 16 4.79 8.63 -10.79
C PHE A 16 4.31 9.68 -11.81
N ALA A 17 4.42 9.41 -13.11
CA ALA A 17 4.07 10.40 -14.14
C ALA A 17 2.58 10.76 -14.10
N ASP A 18 1.72 9.76 -13.89
CA ASP A 18 0.26 9.89 -13.92
C ASP A 18 -0.41 9.74 -12.55
N CYS A 19 0.37 9.53 -11.49
CA CYS A 19 -0.17 9.32 -10.15
C CYS A 19 0.76 9.82 -9.06
N ASP A 20 0.16 10.14 -7.92
CA ASP A 20 0.87 10.70 -6.77
C ASP A 20 1.15 9.61 -5.71
N ALA A 21 0.45 8.47 -5.80
CA ALA A 21 0.65 7.33 -4.92
C ALA A 21 0.40 5.97 -5.61
N TRP A 22 1.19 4.97 -5.21
CA TRP A 22 0.97 3.55 -5.52
C TRP A 22 0.55 2.81 -4.26
N PHE A 23 -0.49 1.98 -4.38
CA PHE A 23 -1.05 1.23 -3.26
C PHE A 23 -1.15 -0.26 -3.62
N GLY A 24 -0.44 -1.12 -2.88
CA GLY A 24 -0.50 -2.57 -3.03
C GLY A 24 -1.34 -3.20 -1.94
N PRO A 25 -2.64 -3.51 -2.17
CA PRO A 25 -3.49 -4.12 -1.15
C PRO A 25 -3.05 -5.56 -0.85
N ALA A 26 -3.16 -5.98 0.40
CA ALA A 26 -2.96 -7.36 0.81
C ALA A 26 -4.30 -8.12 0.95
N ASP A 27 -4.27 -9.45 0.82
CA ASP A 27 -5.46 -10.32 0.92
C ASP A 27 -6.07 -10.37 2.33
N ASP A 28 -5.25 -10.16 3.37
CA ASP A 28 -5.65 -10.15 4.78
C ASP A 28 -6.36 -8.84 5.21
N GLY A 29 -6.41 -7.86 4.29
CA GLY A 29 -6.99 -6.54 4.51
C GLY A 29 -5.96 -5.45 4.89
N GLY A 30 -4.67 -5.79 4.94
CA GLY A 30 -3.56 -4.85 5.02
C GLY A 30 -3.14 -4.29 3.65
N PHE A 31 -1.88 -3.87 3.56
CA PHE A 31 -1.23 -3.47 2.30
C PHE A 31 0.24 -3.89 2.33
N TRP A 32 0.71 -4.47 1.23
CA TRP A 32 2.10 -4.93 1.09
C TRP A 32 3.03 -3.84 0.56
N ALA A 33 2.50 -2.81 -0.10
CA ALA A 33 3.25 -1.67 -0.61
C ALA A 33 2.48 -0.35 -0.51
N LEU A 34 3.22 0.71 -0.21
CA LEU A 34 2.81 2.09 -0.35
C LEU A 34 3.98 2.89 -0.91
N GLY A 35 3.78 3.51 -2.07
CA GLY A 35 4.74 4.45 -2.67
C GLY A 35 4.11 5.83 -2.78
N LEU A 36 4.86 6.88 -2.45
CA LEU A 36 4.44 8.28 -2.57
C LEU A 36 5.44 9.03 -3.44
N ALA A 37 4.95 9.84 -4.38
CA ALA A 37 5.79 10.72 -5.20
C ALA A 37 6.48 11.78 -4.33
N ASP A 38 5.76 12.30 -3.34
CA ASP A 38 6.27 13.20 -2.31
C ASP A 38 6.00 12.59 -0.91
N PRO A 39 7.04 12.24 -0.14
CA PRO A 39 6.88 11.65 1.18
C PRO A 39 6.18 12.60 2.18
N GLU A 40 4.95 12.26 2.58
CA GLU A 40 4.19 13.00 3.59
C GLU A 40 3.86 12.11 4.81
N PRO A 41 4.60 12.22 5.93
CA PRO A 41 4.41 11.35 7.09
C PRO A 41 3.02 11.46 7.75
N GLY A 42 2.32 12.59 7.60
CA GLY A 42 0.97 12.80 8.11
C GLY A 42 -0.08 11.87 7.48
N LEU A 43 0.15 11.37 6.26
CA LEU A 43 -0.70 10.38 5.59
C LEU A 43 -0.62 8.97 6.17
N LEU A 44 0.39 8.70 7.00
CA LEU A 44 0.61 7.41 7.65
C LEU A 44 0.21 7.41 9.14
N ARG A 45 0.20 8.59 9.78
CA ARG A 45 -0.04 8.70 11.23
C ARG A 45 -1.51 8.46 11.60
N GLY A 46 -1.79 7.42 12.38
CA GLY A 46 -3.13 7.12 12.91
C GLY A 46 -3.96 6.17 12.06
N VAL A 47 -3.34 5.47 11.09
CA VAL A 47 -3.99 4.34 10.44
C VAL A 47 -3.97 3.14 11.41
N PRO A 48 -5.12 2.50 11.68
CA PRO A 48 -5.18 1.30 12.51
C PRO A 48 -4.25 0.25 11.92
N MET A 49 -3.30 -0.25 12.70
CA MET A 49 -2.39 -1.31 12.28
C MET A 49 -3.00 -2.69 12.59
N SER A 50 -2.62 -3.71 11.82
CA SER A 50 -2.95 -5.12 12.08
C SER A 50 -4.45 -5.43 12.13
N THR A 51 -5.25 -4.70 11.37
CA THR A 51 -6.68 -5.01 11.17
C THR A 51 -6.98 -5.29 9.70
N PRO A 52 -8.02 -6.10 9.38
CA PRO A 52 -8.46 -6.27 7.99
C PRO A 52 -8.98 -4.98 7.33
N ALA A 53 -9.18 -3.91 8.10
CA ALA A 53 -9.59 -2.61 7.60
C ALA A 53 -8.40 -1.67 7.29
N THR A 54 -7.18 -2.02 7.72
CA THR A 54 -5.96 -1.19 7.62
C THR A 54 -5.78 -0.66 6.20
N GLY A 55 -5.81 -1.55 5.21
CA GLY A 55 -5.59 -1.20 3.81
C GLY A 55 -6.68 -0.28 3.26
N THR A 56 -7.95 -0.57 3.55
CA THR A 56 -9.08 0.27 3.12
C THR A 56 -8.99 1.67 3.73
N VAL A 57 -8.66 1.77 5.01
CA VAL A 57 -8.50 3.07 5.71
C VAL A 57 -7.33 3.86 5.14
N GLN A 58 -6.16 3.22 4.92
CA GLN A 58 -5.00 3.88 4.33
C GLN A 58 -5.32 4.40 2.92
N ARG A 59 -5.92 3.58 2.06
CA ARG A 59 -6.27 3.98 0.69
C ARG A 59 -7.26 5.14 0.67
N ALA A 60 -8.30 5.09 1.51
CA ALA A 60 -9.27 6.17 1.64
C ALA A 60 -8.61 7.49 2.07
N ARG A 61 -7.62 7.42 2.96
CA ARG A 61 -6.86 8.59 3.41
C ARG A 61 -6.04 9.24 2.31
N LEU A 62 -5.40 8.45 1.45
CA LEU A 62 -4.65 8.97 0.29
C LEU A 62 -5.58 9.70 -0.68
N VAL A 63 -6.75 9.10 -0.98
CA VAL A 63 -7.76 9.73 -1.85
C VAL A 63 -8.34 10.99 -1.21
N ALA A 64 -8.61 10.97 0.10
CA ALA A 64 -9.12 12.14 0.83
C ALA A 64 -8.10 13.30 0.89
N ALA A 65 -6.80 12.99 0.79
CA ALA A 65 -5.74 13.97 0.65
C ALA A 65 -5.62 14.54 -0.78
N GLY A 66 -6.46 14.12 -1.71
CA GLY A 66 -6.49 14.59 -3.10
C GLY A 66 -5.48 13.91 -4.02
N LEU A 67 -4.82 12.84 -3.58
CA LEU A 67 -3.82 12.13 -4.37
C LEU A 67 -4.48 11.26 -5.45
N ARG A 68 -3.90 11.24 -6.64
CA ARG A 68 -4.20 10.24 -7.68
C ARG A 68 -3.52 8.93 -7.27
N VAL A 69 -4.32 7.98 -6.80
CA VAL A 69 -3.83 6.68 -6.33
C VAL A 69 -4.02 5.62 -7.42
N ARG A 70 -2.96 4.88 -7.74
CA ARG A 70 -3.03 3.66 -8.56
C ARG A 70 -2.79 2.44 -7.71
N ASP A 71 -3.52 1.37 -8.01
CA ASP A 71 -3.41 0.11 -7.29
C ASP A 71 -2.41 -0.81 -8.00
N LEU A 72 -1.48 -1.38 -7.23
CA LEU A 72 -0.65 -2.51 -7.64
C LEU A 72 -1.46 -3.81 -7.55
N PRO A 73 -0.98 -4.93 -8.13
CA PRO A 73 -1.61 -6.21 -7.94
C PRO A 73 -1.84 -6.53 -6.46
N ARG A 74 -3.01 -7.08 -6.14
CA ARG A 74 -3.26 -7.61 -4.81
C ARG A 74 -2.38 -8.84 -4.60
N LEU A 75 -1.64 -8.86 -3.50
CA LEU A 75 -0.80 -9.99 -3.13
C LEU A 75 -1.20 -10.52 -1.77
N ARG A 76 -0.83 -11.76 -1.49
CA ARG A 76 -1.01 -12.35 -0.17
C ARG A 76 0.16 -11.97 0.71
N ASP A 77 -0.11 -11.28 1.80
CA ASP A 77 0.85 -11.17 2.90
C ASP A 77 0.94 -12.52 3.60
N VAL A 78 2.16 -13.00 3.83
CA VAL A 78 2.43 -14.30 4.44
C VAL A 78 2.91 -14.06 5.87
N ASP A 79 1.98 -13.72 6.75
CA ASP A 79 2.25 -13.53 8.20
C ASP A 79 2.31 -14.84 8.99
N THR A 80 2.15 -16.00 8.34
CA THR A 80 2.00 -17.28 9.04
C THR A 80 3.28 -18.10 8.99
N ALA A 81 4.02 -18.11 10.11
CA ALA A 81 4.90 -19.23 10.43
C ALA A 81 4.01 -20.43 10.80
N ALA A 82 4.09 -21.52 10.02
CA ALA A 82 3.54 -22.82 10.39
C ALA A 82 4.57 -23.62 11.20
#